data_AF-A0A257YFB6-F1
#
_entry.id   AF-A0A257YFB6-F1
#
_cell.length_a   1.000
_cell.length_b   1.000
_cell.length_c   1.000
_cell.angle_alpha   90.00
_cell.angle_beta   90.00
_cell.angle_gamma   90.00
#
_symmetry.space_group_name_H-M   'P 1'
#
loop_
_entity.id
_entity.type
_entity.pdbx_description
1 polymer ?
#
loop_
_entity_poly.entity_id
_entity_poly.type
_entity_poly.pdbx_seq_one_letter_code
_entity_poly.pdbx_strand_id
1 'polypeptide(L)'
;MFEWHEISSPWRAIIVDRFLPEDILTEAFDHIIDTEYEYNIDYRGNGRIEFDVLRMHALWRLLYSKEMSAFISAIYLRRAKLNQENLIQIRRMTEDTPEFPVHNDYILGKDSVISFLYLSPSWSPERRGRLVMHENPQGTGEISFIDPIQNRLVLFQNCRKNWHSVERVTDWTRYAILSVWDLS
;
A
#
# COMPACT_ATOMS: atom_id res chain seq x y z
N MET A 1 -9.63 -9.81 16.42
CA MET A 1 -8.99 -8.50 16.61
C MET A 1 -7.66 -8.57 15.87
N PHE A 2 -7.38 -7.66 14.94
CA PHE A 2 -6.11 -7.68 14.21
C PHE A 2 -4.98 -7.36 15.18
N GLU A 3 -3.96 -8.20 15.25
CA GLU A 3 -2.70 -7.84 15.89
C GLU A 3 -1.94 -6.91 14.95
N TRP A 4 -1.62 -5.72 15.44
CA TRP A 4 -0.88 -4.73 14.67
C TRP A 4 0.31 -4.23 15.47
N HIS A 5 1.33 -3.79 14.76
CA HIS A 5 2.48 -3.12 15.32
C HIS A 5 2.75 -1.82 14.57
N GLU A 6 3.61 -0.98 15.14
CA GLU A 6 3.91 0.34 14.64
C GLU A 6 5.40 0.48 14.34
N ILE A 7 5.71 1.16 13.24
CA ILE A 7 7.00 1.79 13.00
C ILE A 7 6.80 3.28 13.25
N SER A 8 7.56 3.88 14.18
CA SER A 8 7.38 5.28 14.55
C SER A 8 8.43 6.21 13.95
N SER A 9 9.49 5.66 13.35
CA SER A 9 10.61 6.42 12.78
C SER A 9 10.87 6.03 11.33
N PRO A 10 11.12 6.98 10.41
CA PRO A 10 11.12 8.44 10.60
C PRO A 10 9.73 9.07 10.78
N TRP A 11 8.67 8.31 10.54
CA TRP A 11 7.29 8.72 10.80
C TRP A 11 6.42 7.49 11.06
N ARG A 12 5.20 7.71 11.54
CA ARG A 12 4.29 6.66 12.00
C ARG A 12 3.66 5.88 10.83
N ALA A 13 3.89 4.56 10.80
CA ALA A 13 3.20 3.59 9.96
C ALA A 13 2.69 2.42 10.80
N ILE A 14 1.51 1.90 10.45
CA ILE A 14 0.89 0.75 11.11
C ILE A 14 1.00 -0.46 10.20
N ILE A 15 1.37 -1.59 10.77
CA ILE A 15 1.57 -2.85 10.07
C ILE A 15 0.68 -3.91 10.71
N VAL A 16 -0.08 -4.60 9.86
CA VAL A 16 -0.89 -5.77 10.23
C VAL A 16 -0.42 -6.93 9.39
N ASP A 17 0.20 -7.92 10.04
CA ASP A 17 0.57 -9.17 9.39
C ASP A 17 -0.59 -10.16 9.43
N ARG A 18 -0.66 -11.04 8.43
CA ARG A 18 -1.74 -12.04 8.29
C ARG A 18 -3.12 -11.36 8.30
N PHE A 19 -3.26 -10.29 7.53
CA PHE A 19 -4.45 -9.44 7.53
C PHE A 19 -5.71 -10.18 7.03
N LEU A 20 -5.58 -10.93 5.94
CA LEU A 20 -6.62 -11.78 5.38
C LEU A 20 -6.59 -13.17 6.02
N PRO A 21 -7.76 -13.81 6.19
CA PRO A 21 -7.85 -15.27 6.32
C PRO A 21 -7.12 -15.97 5.16
N GLU A 22 -6.56 -17.16 5.42
CA GLU A 22 -5.72 -17.88 4.46
C GLU A 22 -6.48 -18.27 3.18
N ASP A 23 -7.73 -18.70 3.32
CA ASP A 23 -8.62 -19.01 2.20
C ASP A 23 -8.87 -17.78 1.30
N ILE A 24 -9.14 -16.62 1.90
CA ILE A 24 -9.32 -15.36 1.18
C ILE A 24 -8.02 -14.87 0.54
N LEU A 25 -6.87 -15.09 1.20
CA LEU A 25 -5.56 -14.75 0.64
C LEU A 25 -5.27 -15.57 -0.61
N THR A 26 -5.48 -16.88 -0.56
CA THR A 26 -5.29 -17.78 -1.70
C THR A 26 -6.22 -17.38 -2.84
N GLU A 27 -7.53 -17.22 -2.57
CA GLU A 27 -8.50 -16.78 -3.57
C GLU A 27 -8.11 -15.42 -4.20
N ALA A 28 -7.64 -14.48 -3.38
CA ALA A 28 -7.20 -13.17 -3.84
C ALA A 28 -5.98 -13.24 -4.75
N PHE A 29 -4.98 -14.06 -4.39
CA PHE A 29 -3.79 -14.20 -5.19
C PHE A 29 -4.08 -14.91 -6.51
N ASP A 30 -4.82 -16.02 -6.47
CA ASP A 30 -5.21 -16.77 -7.67
C ASP A 30 -6.02 -15.88 -8.63
N HIS A 31 -7.00 -15.14 -8.10
CA HIS A 31 -7.75 -14.17 -8.91
C HIS A 31 -6.85 -13.14 -9.57
N ILE A 32 -5.81 -12.65 -8.90
CA ILE A 32 -4.91 -11.64 -9.47
C ILE A 32 -4.06 -12.22 -10.61
N ILE A 33 -3.61 -13.46 -10.48
CA ILE A 33 -2.79 -14.12 -11.50
C ILE A 33 -3.62 -14.54 -12.71
N ASP A 34 -4.85 -15.01 -12.48
CA ASP A 34 -5.74 -15.52 -13.54
C ASP A 34 -6.53 -14.42 -14.25
N THR A 35 -6.63 -13.23 -13.65
CA THR A 35 -7.34 -12.09 -14.25
C THR A 35 -6.41 -11.27 -15.13
N GLU A 36 -6.82 -11.06 -16.38
CA GLU A 36 -6.17 -10.10 -17.27
C GLU A 36 -6.52 -8.66 -16.87
N TYR A 37 -5.59 -8.03 -16.15
CA TYR A 37 -5.64 -6.60 -15.80
C TYR A 37 -5.02 -5.74 -16.88
N GLU A 38 -5.70 -4.65 -17.22
CA GLU A 38 -5.24 -3.66 -18.19
C GLU A 38 -4.54 -2.53 -17.43
N TYR A 39 -3.27 -2.75 -17.10
CA TYR A 39 -2.51 -1.80 -16.29
C TYR A 39 -2.32 -0.47 -17.02
N ASN A 40 -2.95 0.57 -16.49
CA ASN A 40 -2.69 1.95 -16.81
C ASN A 40 -1.32 2.35 -16.26
N ILE A 41 -0.62 3.19 -17.02
CA ILE A 41 0.72 3.67 -16.65
C ILE A 41 0.64 5.17 -16.42
N ASP A 42 0.92 5.59 -15.19
CA ASP A 42 1.08 7.00 -14.83
C ASP A 42 2.56 7.29 -14.49
N TYR A 43 3.05 8.42 -14.95
CA TYR A 43 4.44 8.84 -14.76
C TYR A 43 4.52 9.99 -13.76
N ARG A 44 5.36 9.85 -12.75
CA ARG A 44 5.64 10.93 -11.78
C ARG A 44 7.15 11.15 -11.67
N GLY A 45 7.61 12.22 -12.31
CA GLY A 45 9.04 12.46 -12.47
C GLY A 45 9.69 11.34 -13.29
N ASN A 46 10.69 10.67 -12.71
CA ASN A 46 11.31 9.47 -13.28
C ASN A 46 10.64 8.14 -12.84
N GLY A 47 9.62 8.21 -11.98
CA GLY A 47 8.89 7.05 -11.50
C GLY A 47 7.76 6.63 -12.43
N ARG A 48 7.38 5.34 -12.33
CA ARG A 48 6.28 4.73 -13.07
C ARG A 48 5.32 4.03 -12.11
N ILE A 49 4.03 4.33 -12.21
CA ILE A 49 2.97 3.64 -11.48
C ILE A 49 2.18 2.81 -12.47
N GLU A 50 2.14 1.50 -12.26
CA GLU A 50 1.26 0.60 -13.03
C GLU A 50 0.08 0.20 -12.17
N PHE A 51 -1.14 0.45 -12.65
CA PHE A 51 -2.34 0.17 -11.89
C PHE A 51 -3.57 -0.13 -12.74
N ASP A 52 -4.50 -0.86 -12.14
CA ASP A 52 -5.86 -1.04 -12.66
C ASP A 52 -6.84 -1.05 -11.47
N VAL A 53 -8.13 -0.94 -11.74
CA VAL A 53 -9.18 -1.11 -10.73
C VAL A 53 -9.25 -2.58 -10.33
N LEU A 54 -9.23 -2.85 -9.03
CA LEU A 54 -9.36 -4.21 -8.50
C LEU A 54 -10.70 -4.83 -8.94
N ARG A 55 -10.69 -6.06 -9.49
CA ARG A 55 -11.91 -6.72 -9.99
C ARG A 55 -12.46 -7.81 -9.05
N MET A 56 -11.85 -7.98 -7.88
CA MET A 56 -12.26 -9.00 -6.91
C MET A 56 -13.30 -8.48 -5.91
N HIS A 57 -14.54 -8.94 -6.04
CA HIS A 57 -15.65 -8.51 -5.17
C HIS A 57 -15.43 -8.83 -3.68
N ALA A 58 -14.78 -9.94 -3.34
CA ALA A 58 -14.53 -10.32 -1.94
C ALA A 58 -13.68 -9.27 -1.21
N LEU A 59 -12.59 -8.82 -1.84
CA LEU A 59 -11.73 -7.77 -1.29
C LEU A 59 -12.41 -6.40 -1.27
N TRP A 60 -13.28 -6.11 -2.25
CA TRP A 60 -14.12 -4.91 -2.17
C TRP A 60 -15.01 -4.96 -0.94
N ARG A 61 -15.72 -6.08 -0.70
CA ARG A 61 -16.59 -6.20 0.47
C ARG A 61 -15.82 -6.03 1.78
N LEU A 62 -14.61 -6.57 1.87
CA LEU A 62 -13.75 -6.39 3.04
C LEU A 62 -13.32 -4.93 3.21
N LEU A 63 -12.80 -4.31 2.16
CA LEU A 63 -12.30 -2.93 2.22
C LEU A 63 -13.41 -1.89 2.34
N TYR A 64 -14.63 -2.16 1.89
CA TYR A 64 -15.81 -1.31 2.12
C TYR A 64 -16.54 -1.62 3.43
N SER A 65 -16.08 -2.61 4.20
CA SER A 65 -16.77 -3.06 5.41
C SER A 65 -16.78 -2.01 6.51
N LYS A 66 -17.80 -2.08 7.38
CA LYS A 66 -17.87 -1.21 8.57
C LYS A 66 -16.75 -1.53 9.54
N GLU A 67 -16.33 -2.79 9.58
CA GLU A 67 -15.26 -3.32 10.39
C GLU A 67 -13.91 -2.69 9.98
N MET A 68 -13.63 -2.59 8.68
CA MET A 68 -12.41 -1.94 8.18
C MET A 68 -12.42 -0.43 8.46
N SER A 69 -13.56 0.23 8.22
CA SER A 69 -13.72 1.66 8.58
C SER A 69 -13.54 1.89 10.08
N ALA A 70 -14.14 1.06 10.93
CA ALA A 70 -14.00 1.16 12.39
C ALA A 70 -12.57 0.88 12.85
N PHE A 71 -11.89 -0.09 12.24
CA PHE A 71 -10.49 -0.42 12.51
C PHE A 71 -9.57 0.77 12.23
N ILE A 72 -9.65 1.36 11.02
CA ILE A 72 -8.84 2.53 10.67
C ILE A 72 -9.24 3.73 11.55
N SER A 73 -10.53 3.90 11.83
CA SER A 73 -11.00 5.00 12.69
C SER A 73 -10.43 4.92 14.11
N ALA A 74 -10.30 3.71 14.66
CA ALA A 74 -9.71 3.48 15.98
C ALA A 74 -8.22 3.80 16.02
N ILE A 75 -7.48 3.46 14.95
CA ILE A 75 -6.03 3.73 14.85
C ILE A 75 -5.72 5.23 14.81
N TYR A 76 -6.54 6.00 14.10
CA TYR A 76 -6.31 7.43 13.84
C TYR A 76 -7.20 8.35 14.70
N LEU A 77 -8.03 7.78 15.57
CA LEU A 77 -8.95 8.50 16.47
C LEU A 77 -9.84 9.52 15.73
N ARG A 78 -10.22 9.19 14.50
CA ARG A 78 -11.00 10.02 13.57
C ARG A 78 -11.90 9.14 12.74
N ARG A 79 -12.98 9.66 12.18
CA ARG A 79 -13.86 8.87 11.33
C ARG A 79 -13.18 8.64 9.97
N ALA A 80 -12.90 7.39 9.65
CA ALA A 80 -12.33 6.99 8.37
C ALA A 80 -13.43 6.53 7.38
N LYS A 81 -13.42 7.08 6.18
CA LYS A 81 -14.31 6.69 5.08
C LYS A 81 -13.47 6.36 3.85
N LEU A 82 -13.73 5.21 3.22
CA LEU A 82 -13.04 4.86 1.98
C LEU A 82 -13.36 5.91 0.89
N ASN A 83 -12.30 6.42 0.25
CA ASN A 83 -12.38 7.42 -0.79
C ASN A 83 -12.90 6.77 -2.08
N GLN A 84 -14.14 7.07 -2.43
CA GLN A 84 -14.82 6.48 -3.58
C GLN A 84 -14.33 7.05 -4.92
N GLU A 85 -13.68 8.21 -4.92
CA GLU A 85 -13.10 8.82 -6.13
C GLU A 85 -11.82 8.10 -6.55
N ASN A 86 -11.06 7.57 -5.58
CA ASN A 86 -9.79 6.87 -5.87
C ASN A 86 -9.99 5.43 -6.36
N LEU A 87 -11.18 4.86 -6.11
CA LEU A 87 -11.47 3.43 -6.24
C LEU A 87 -10.46 2.55 -5.47
N ILE A 88 -10.66 1.24 -5.47
CA ILE A 88 -9.67 0.29 -4.96
C ILE A 88 -8.82 -0.16 -6.14
N GLN A 89 -7.51 -0.02 -6.03
CA GLN A 89 -6.60 -0.23 -7.15
C GLN A 89 -5.69 -1.42 -6.88
N ILE A 90 -5.47 -2.25 -7.89
CA ILE A 90 -4.32 -3.14 -7.91
C ILE A 90 -3.12 -2.36 -8.47
N ARG A 91 -1.98 -2.45 -7.78
CA ARG A 91 -0.69 -1.91 -8.19
C ARG A 91 0.22 -3.07 -8.56
N ARG A 92 0.97 -2.90 -9.65
CA ARG A 92 1.98 -3.86 -10.11
C ARG A 92 3.34 -3.19 -10.20
N MET A 93 4.39 -3.90 -9.81
CA MET A 93 5.77 -3.57 -10.17
C MET A 93 6.44 -4.84 -10.68
N THR A 94 7.10 -4.73 -11.83
CA THR A 94 7.88 -5.78 -12.48
C THR A 94 9.33 -5.33 -12.59
N GLU A 95 10.23 -6.21 -13.04
CA GLU A 95 11.65 -5.84 -13.23
C GLU A 95 11.83 -4.63 -14.16
N ASP A 96 10.92 -4.45 -15.12
CA ASP A 96 10.90 -3.30 -16.03
C ASP A 96 10.39 -2.01 -15.39
N THR A 97 9.78 -2.09 -14.20
CA THR A 97 9.27 -0.92 -13.48
C THR A 97 10.45 -0.24 -12.78
N PRO A 98 10.75 1.04 -13.08
CA PRO A 98 11.77 1.78 -12.35
C PRO A 98 11.40 1.90 -10.87
N GLU A 99 12.38 2.23 -10.03
CA GLU A 99 12.09 2.62 -8.66
C GLU A 99 11.15 3.83 -8.65
N PHE A 100 10.28 3.87 -7.65
CA PHE A 100 9.40 5.02 -7.49
C PHE A 100 10.10 6.05 -6.60
N PRO A 101 10.30 7.30 -7.08
CA PRO A 101 11.16 8.27 -6.42
C PRO A 101 10.61 8.73 -5.07
N VAL A 102 11.46 9.40 -4.30
CA VAL A 102 11.06 10.04 -3.03
C VAL A 102 9.98 11.08 -3.30
N HIS A 103 8.82 10.91 -2.67
CA HIS A 103 7.68 11.80 -2.77
C HIS A 103 6.88 11.77 -1.47
N ASN A 104 5.88 12.64 -1.37
CA ASN A 104 4.79 12.45 -0.43
C ASN A 104 3.49 12.53 -1.24
N ASP A 105 2.43 11.92 -0.73
CA ASP A 105 1.13 11.93 -1.40
C ASP A 105 0.29 13.16 -1.02
N TYR A 106 0.88 14.17 -0.36
CA TYR A 106 0.10 15.19 0.34
C TYR A 106 -0.72 16.03 -0.62
N ILE A 107 -2.03 16.09 -0.36
CA ILE A 107 -2.96 16.97 -1.05
C ILE A 107 -3.43 18.03 -0.06
N LEU A 108 -3.25 19.31 -0.40
CA LEU A 108 -3.67 20.42 0.46
C LEU A 108 -5.17 20.32 0.79
N GLY A 109 -5.48 20.34 2.08
CA GLY A 109 -6.86 20.30 2.58
C GLY A 109 -7.51 18.92 2.56
N LYS A 110 -6.77 17.86 2.21
CA LYS A 110 -7.26 16.46 2.29
C LYS A 110 -6.43 15.67 3.29
N ASP A 111 -7.05 15.32 4.41
CA ASP A 111 -6.50 14.34 5.35
C ASP A 111 -6.95 12.95 4.91
N SER A 112 -5.98 12.09 4.62
CA SER A 112 -6.26 10.71 4.21
C SER A 112 -5.25 9.73 4.80
N VAL A 113 -5.60 8.45 4.79
CA VAL A 113 -4.74 7.33 5.09
C VAL A 113 -4.57 6.52 3.82
N ILE A 114 -3.32 6.23 3.47
CA ILE A 114 -2.98 5.31 2.40
C ILE A 114 -2.87 3.92 3.01
N SER A 115 -3.47 2.95 2.33
CA SER A 115 -3.47 1.54 2.71
C SER A 115 -2.90 0.70 1.57
N PHE A 116 -1.85 -0.07 1.86
CA PHE A 116 -1.30 -1.09 0.96
C PHE A 116 -1.47 -2.48 1.56
N LEU A 117 -2.13 -3.38 0.83
CA LEU A 117 -2.16 -4.80 1.15
C LEU A 117 -1.29 -5.57 0.14
N TYR A 118 -0.19 -6.16 0.61
CA TYR A 118 0.74 -6.92 -0.24
C TYR A 118 0.25 -8.34 -0.45
N LEU A 119 0.28 -8.82 -1.70
CA LEU A 119 -0.30 -10.11 -2.07
C LEU A 119 0.68 -11.08 -2.72
N SER A 120 1.78 -10.57 -3.30
CA SER A 120 2.78 -11.43 -3.93
C SER A 120 3.48 -12.34 -2.91
N PRO A 121 3.52 -13.66 -3.14
CA PRO A 121 4.30 -14.58 -2.32
C PRO A 121 5.80 -14.42 -2.59
N SER A 122 6.60 -15.07 -1.75
CA SER A 122 8.04 -15.28 -1.99
C SER A 122 8.87 -14.01 -2.08
N TRP A 123 8.52 -12.96 -1.32
CA TRP A 123 9.43 -11.85 -1.12
C TRP A 123 10.68 -12.30 -0.34
N SER A 124 11.83 -11.76 -0.72
CA SER A 124 13.08 -11.86 0.03
C SER A 124 13.87 -10.54 -0.12
N PRO A 125 14.85 -10.25 0.75
CA PRO A 125 15.65 -9.03 0.65
C PRO A 125 16.33 -8.82 -0.72
N GLU A 126 16.76 -9.89 -1.39
CA GLU A 126 17.41 -9.86 -2.70
C GLU A 126 16.45 -9.41 -3.81
N ARG A 127 15.15 -9.67 -3.63
CA ARG A 127 14.09 -9.28 -4.57
C ARG A 127 13.72 -7.80 -4.46
N ARG A 128 14.13 -7.11 -3.39
CA ARG A 128 13.90 -5.66 -3.18
C ARG A 128 12.39 -5.30 -3.20
N GLY A 129 12.01 -4.13 -3.72
CA GLY A 129 10.61 -3.68 -3.74
C GLY A 129 10.05 -3.18 -2.41
N ARG A 130 10.91 -2.82 -1.45
CA ARG A 130 10.50 -2.30 -0.15
C ARG A 130 9.91 -0.90 -0.27
N LEU A 131 8.93 -0.61 0.59
CA LEU A 131 8.52 0.76 0.86
C LEU A 131 9.58 1.37 1.77
N VAL A 132 10.22 2.44 1.30
CA VAL A 132 11.29 3.14 2.03
C VAL A 132 10.70 4.41 2.63
N MET A 133 10.84 4.56 3.94
CA MET A 133 10.38 5.71 4.70
C MET A 133 11.56 6.66 4.90
N HIS A 134 11.40 7.91 4.49
CA HIS A 134 12.45 8.94 4.58
C HIS A 134 12.03 10.02 5.56
N GLU A 135 13.00 10.55 6.31
CA GLU A 135 12.82 11.72 7.17
C GLU A 135 12.53 13.00 6.35
N ASN A 136 13.13 13.13 5.17
CA ASN A 136 13.06 14.35 4.36
C ASN A 136 13.10 14.03 2.84
N PRO A 137 12.76 15.00 1.97
CA PRO A 137 12.67 14.75 0.53
C PRO A 137 14.01 14.52 -0.16
N GLN A 138 15.13 14.91 0.48
CA GLN A 138 16.46 14.68 -0.06
C GLN A 138 16.93 13.23 0.16
N GLY A 139 16.18 12.44 0.95
CA GLY A 139 16.60 11.08 1.33
C GLY A 139 17.88 11.07 2.16
N THR A 140 18.23 12.19 2.79
CA THR A 140 19.33 12.29 3.73
C THR A 140 18.77 12.14 5.15
N GLY A 141 19.47 11.51 6.08
CA GLY A 141 18.97 11.31 7.45
C GLY A 141 18.41 9.91 7.70
N GLU A 142 17.43 9.81 8.60
CA GLU A 142 16.92 8.51 9.05
C GLU A 142 16.03 7.84 7.99
N ILE A 143 16.26 6.54 7.81
CA ILE A 143 15.54 5.71 6.84
C ILE A 143 15.06 4.43 7.53
N SER A 144 13.78 4.09 7.30
CA SER A 144 13.21 2.80 7.66
C SER A 144 12.67 2.08 6.45
N PHE A 145 12.58 0.76 6.53
CA PHE A 145 12.10 -0.09 5.44
C PHE A 145 10.88 -0.89 5.89
N ILE A 146 9.91 -1.02 4.99
CA ILE A 146 8.78 -1.94 5.15
C ILE A 146 8.83 -2.97 4.03
N ASP A 147 9.07 -4.21 4.45
CA ASP A 147 9.11 -5.36 3.56
C ASP A 147 7.70 -5.70 3.05
N PRO A 148 7.50 -5.91 1.75
CA PRO A 148 6.22 -6.23 1.14
C PRO A 148 5.87 -7.73 1.31
N ILE A 149 5.88 -8.19 2.56
CA ILE A 149 5.55 -9.57 2.92
C ILE A 149 4.11 -9.87 2.53
N GLN A 150 3.85 -11.05 1.98
CA GLN A 150 2.50 -11.48 1.61
C GLN A 150 1.54 -11.38 2.81
N ASN A 151 0.34 -10.89 2.54
CA ASN A 151 -0.72 -10.69 3.53
C ASN A 151 -0.38 -9.68 4.64
N ARG A 152 0.54 -8.75 4.34
CA ARG A 152 0.82 -7.58 5.17
C ARG A 152 0.01 -6.38 4.68
N LEU A 153 -0.79 -5.82 5.57
CA LEU A 153 -1.43 -4.52 5.41
C LEU A 153 -0.54 -3.44 6.04
N VAL A 154 -0.29 -2.37 5.30
CA VAL A 154 0.43 -1.18 5.77
C VAL A 154 -0.49 0.02 5.67
N LEU A 155 -0.62 0.77 6.76
CA LEU A 155 -1.39 2.01 6.83
C LEU A 155 -0.49 3.16 7.23
N PHE A 156 -0.56 4.28 6.53
CA PHE A 156 0.08 5.51 6.97
C PHE A 156 -0.75 6.72 6.57
N GLN A 157 -0.69 7.75 7.40
CA GLN A 157 -1.39 8.99 7.09
C GLN A 157 -0.66 9.70 5.96
N ASN A 158 -1.42 10.27 5.06
CA ASN A 158 -0.92 11.16 4.04
C ASN A 158 -0.57 12.52 4.68
N CYS A 159 0.71 12.88 4.69
CA CYS A 159 1.22 14.06 5.37
C CYS A 159 2.40 14.66 4.59
N ARG A 160 2.56 15.99 4.64
CA ARG A 160 3.70 16.71 4.01
C ARG A 160 5.08 16.21 4.44
N LYS A 161 5.16 15.52 5.58
CA LYS A 161 6.39 15.02 6.18
C LYS A 161 6.61 13.53 5.95
N ASN A 162 5.62 12.81 5.44
CA ASN A 162 5.69 11.36 5.28
C ASN A 162 6.30 11.04 3.90
N TRP A 163 7.58 11.39 3.76
CA TRP A 163 8.34 11.14 2.55
C TRP A 163 8.61 9.65 2.41
N HIS A 164 8.33 9.12 1.23
CA HIS A 164 8.52 7.71 0.95
C HIS A 164 8.90 7.48 -0.51
N SER A 165 9.53 6.33 -0.76
CA SER A 165 9.86 5.83 -2.09
C SER A 165 9.60 4.33 -2.14
N VAL A 166 9.64 3.74 -3.34
CA VAL A 166 9.54 2.28 -3.48
C VAL A 166 10.73 1.79 -4.27
N GLU A 167 11.49 0.86 -3.71
CA GLU A 167 12.62 0.28 -4.42
C GLU A 167 12.18 -0.39 -5.72
N ARG A 168 13.05 -0.36 -6.73
CA ARG A 168 12.92 -1.24 -7.88
C ARG A 168 12.90 -2.70 -7.41
N VAL A 169 12.10 -3.52 -8.06
CA VAL A 169 12.03 -4.98 -7.85
C VAL A 169 13.08 -5.71 -8.68
N THR A 170 13.51 -6.89 -8.24
CA THR A 170 14.53 -7.71 -8.93
C THR A 170 14.06 -9.16 -9.02
N ASP A 171 13.94 -9.71 -10.24
CA ASP A 171 13.53 -11.09 -10.52
C ASP A 171 12.16 -11.53 -9.92
N TRP A 172 11.20 -10.60 -9.82
CA TRP A 172 9.83 -10.93 -9.37
C TRP A 172 8.82 -9.85 -9.76
N THR A 173 7.54 -10.18 -9.56
CA THR A 173 6.43 -9.23 -9.68
C THR A 173 5.79 -8.95 -8.32
N ARG A 174 5.73 -7.68 -7.96
CA ARG A 174 5.12 -7.19 -6.72
C ARG A 174 3.71 -6.69 -6.99
N TYR A 175 2.73 -7.33 -6.39
CA TYR A 175 1.32 -6.94 -6.38
C TYR A 175 0.94 -6.36 -5.02
N ALA A 176 0.25 -5.23 -5.06
CA ALA A 176 -0.33 -4.61 -3.87
C ALA A 176 -1.73 -4.07 -4.19
N ILE A 177 -2.64 -4.13 -3.23
CA ILE A 177 -3.91 -3.41 -3.30
C ILE A 177 -3.75 -2.08 -2.58
N LEU A 178 -3.99 -0.99 -3.31
CA LEU A 178 -4.07 0.35 -2.77
C LEU A 178 -5.52 0.72 -2.48
N SER A 179 -5.77 1.24 -1.28
CA SER A 179 -6.99 1.97 -0.96
C SER A 179 -6.66 3.26 -0.21
N VAL A 180 -7.45 4.30 -0.45
CA VAL A 180 -7.29 5.62 0.17
C VAL A 180 -8.49 5.90 1.05
N TRP A 181 -8.26 6.36 2.27
CA TRP A 181 -9.29 6.57 3.29
C TRP A 181 -9.30 8.01 3.75
N ASP A 182 -10.38 8.74 3.52
CA ASP A 182 -10.53 10.11 4.00
C ASP A 182 -10.81 10.12 5.51
N LEU A 183 -10.13 11.02 6.23
CA LEU A 183 -10.33 11.21 7.67
C LEU A 183 -11.17 12.46 7.94
N SER A 184 -12.20 12.32 8.77
CA SER A 184 -13.10 13.40 9.22
C SER A 184 -13.29 13.44 10.73
#